data_AF-A0A3M1NPJ3-F1
#
_entry.id   AF-A0A3M1NPJ3-F1
#
_cell.length_a   1.000
_cell.length_b   1.000
_cell.length_c   1.000
_cell.angle_alpha   90.00
_cell.angle_beta   90.00
_cell.angle_gamma   90.00
#
_symmetry.space_group_name_H-M   'P 1'
#
loop_
_entity.id
_entity.type
_entity.pdbx_description
1 polymer ?
#
loop_
_entity_poly.entity_id
_entity_poly.type
_entity_poly.pdbx_seq_one_letter_code
_entity_poly.pdbx_strand_id
1 'polypeptide(L)'
;MRRGLMTAMFFILAAVVAACSSNTSAPRIELSADSFDLGDINPDNGIRTETFFVKNTGEMPLKIESVSTSCGCTEAEVESEEIAPGSQTKLTVSYDPSVHPGLTGRIKRIVYIKSNDPLNEEVELELTGNMLPSSTGENDSEEKEEGPEDHDEEYEGLLKDFEISPPALYEKIKEGENFKLLD
;
A
#
# COMPACT_ATOMS: atom_id res chain seq x y z
N MET A 1 -11.02 80.44 25.24
CA MET A 1 -11.24 79.01 25.61
C MET A 1 -10.57 78.18 24.52
N ARG A 2 -9.29 77.80 24.63
CA ARG A 2 -8.77 76.51 25.15
C ARG A 2 -9.56 75.27 24.69
N ARG A 3 -8.80 74.28 24.16
CA ARG A 3 -9.10 72.88 23.77
C ARG A 3 -9.12 72.73 22.24
N GLY A 4 -8.27 71.95 21.57
CA GLY A 4 -7.22 70.99 21.94
C GLY A 4 -6.93 70.21 20.65
N LEU A 5 -5.73 70.30 20.07
CA LEU A 5 -4.69 69.27 20.15
C LEU A 5 -5.21 67.82 20.32
N MET A 6 -6.10 67.32 19.45
CA MET A 6 -6.42 65.87 19.38
C MET A 6 -6.86 65.44 17.97
N THR A 7 -6.10 65.75 16.94
CA THR A 7 -6.24 65.08 15.62
C THR A 7 -4.91 64.56 15.09
N ALA A 8 -3.93 64.34 15.96
CA ALA A 8 -2.66 63.68 15.66
C ALA A 8 -2.62 62.22 16.14
N MET A 9 -3.79 61.58 16.32
CA MET A 9 -3.89 60.20 16.81
C MET A 9 -5.04 59.44 16.10
N PHE A 10 -5.15 59.62 14.79
CA PHE A 10 -6.01 58.80 13.93
C PHE A 10 -5.36 58.54 12.55
N PHE A 11 -4.04 58.46 12.53
CA PHE A 11 -3.23 58.10 11.35
C PHE A 11 -2.14 57.06 11.69
N ILE A 12 -2.29 56.33 12.81
CA ILE A 12 -1.32 55.30 13.26
C ILE A 12 -2.04 53.99 13.64
N LEU A 13 -3.01 53.54 12.82
CA LEU A 13 -3.67 52.24 13.04
C LEU A 13 -3.98 51.48 11.73
N ALA A 14 -3.11 51.59 10.72
CA ALA A 14 -3.26 50.82 9.47
C ALA A 14 -1.92 50.34 8.89
N ALA A 15 -0.92 50.06 9.74
CA ALA A 15 0.40 49.58 9.30
C ALA A 15 0.81 48.28 10.02
N VAL A 16 -0.15 47.39 10.30
CA VAL A 16 0.13 46.02 10.77
C VAL A 16 -0.66 45.04 9.93
N VAL A 17 -0.65 45.22 8.61
CA VAL A 17 -1.08 44.15 7.69
C VAL A 17 0.16 43.33 7.38
N ALA A 18 0.35 42.33 8.24
CA ALA A 18 1.13 41.11 8.05
C ALA A 18 1.95 41.01 6.75
N ALA A 19 3.20 41.48 6.81
CA ALA A 19 4.25 40.90 5.99
C ALA A 19 4.71 39.59 6.67
N CYS A 20 3.87 38.56 6.60
CA CYS A 20 4.35 37.19 6.73
C CYS A 20 5.03 36.82 5.41
N SER A 21 6.12 37.51 5.08
CA SER A 21 7.05 37.01 4.07
C SER A 21 7.81 35.89 4.76
N SER A 22 7.37 34.65 4.56
CA SER A 22 8.16 33.47 4.85
C SER A 22 9.39 33.49 3.93
N ASN A 23 10.38 34.30 4.31
CA ASN A 23 11.76 34.21 3.84
C ASN A 23 12.32 32.89 4.34
N THR A 24 11.94 31.80 3.69
CA THR A 24 12.61 30.52 3.86
C THR A 24 13.44 30.29 2.61
N SER A 25 14.66 30.82 2.67
CA SER A 25 15.79 30.35 1.86
C SER A 25 16.08 28.90 2.25
N ALA A 26 15.18 27.99 1.91
CA ALA A 26 15.22 26.56 2.21
C ALA A 26 14.59 25.80 1.04
N PRO A 27 14.99 24.53 0.80
CA PRO A 27 14.32 23.70 -0.19
C PRO A 27 12.88 23.42 0.24
N ARG A 28 11.97 23.21 -0.71
CA ARG A 28 10.59 22.80 -0.43
C ARG A 28 10.17 21.73 -1.40
N ILE A 29 9.76 20.57 -0.88
CA ILE A 29 9.27 19.48 -1.72
C ILE A 29 7.77 19.63 -1.94
N GLU A 30 7.34 19.43 -3.19
CA GLU A 30 5.94 19.35 -3.58
C GLU A 30 5.77 18.20 -4.58
N LEU A 31 4.79 17.33 -4.36
CA LEU A 31 4.42 16.29 -5.30
C LEU A 31 3.32 16.80 -6.23
N SER A 32 3.31 16.31 -7.47
CA SER A 32 2.20 16.60 -8.41
C SER A 32 0.86 16.01 -7.94
N ALA A 33 0.88 15.01 -7.06
CA ALA A 33 -0.28 14.40 -6.42
C ALA A 33 0.14 13.72 -5.11
N ASP A 34 -0.76 13.72 -4.13
CA ASP A 34 -0.59 12.99 -2.87
C ASP A 34 -1.21 11.58 -2.94
N SER A 35 -2.11 11.36 -3.91
CA SER A 35 -2.74 10.07 -4.15
C SER A 35 -3.10 9.83 -5.61
N PHE A 36 -3.17 8.56 -6.00
CA PHE A 36 -3.58 8.11 -7.31
C PHE A 36 -4.34 6.78 -7.22
N ASP A 37 -5.46 6.66 -7.94
CA ASP A 37 -6.22 5.42 -8.05
C ASP A 37 -5.91 4.75 -9.39
N LEU A 38 -5.31 3.55 -9.34
CA LEU A 38 -5.02 2.70 -10.49
C LEU A 38 -6.30 2.13 -11.12
N GLY A 39 -7.45 2.31 -10.47
CA GLY A 39 -8.74 1.78 -10.88
C GLY A 39 -8.78 0.27 -10.76
N ASP A 40 -9.47 -0.38 -11.70
CA ASP A 40 -9.49 -1.84 -11.77
C ASP A 40 -8.17 -2.37 -12.36
N ILE A 41 -7.52 -3.22 -11.58
CA ILE A 41 -6.27 -3.85 -11.93
C ILE A 41 -6.58 -5.29 -12.31
N ASN A 42 -6.34 -5.65 -13.57
CA ASN A 42 -6.33 -7.04 -14.01
C ASN A 42 -4.91 -7.58 -13.86
N PRO A 43 -4.67 -8.65 -13.07
CA PRO A 43 -3.31 -9.16 -12.85
C PRO A 43 -2.68 -9.70 -14.14
N ASP A 44 -3.50 -10.07 -15.12
CA ASP A 44 -3.07 -10.64 -16.40
C ASP A 44 -2.54 -9.55 -17.37
N ASN A 45 -2.74 -8.26 -17.07
CA ASN A 45 -2.27 -7.15 -17.89
C ASN A 45 -0.80 -6.74 -17.60
N GLY A 46 -0.14 -7.42 -16.66
CA GLY A 46 1.24 -7.15 -16.29
C GLY A 46 1.43 -5.85 -15.49
N ILE A 47 2.67 -5.34 -15.51
CA ILE A 47 3.09 -4.18 -14.72
C ILE A 47 2.36 -2.91 -15.18
N ARG A 48 1.87 -2.13 -14.21
CA ARG A 48 1.32 -0.78 -14.44
C ARG A 48 2.35 0.26 -14.06
N THR A 49 2.61 1.22 -14.94
CA THR A 49 3.59 2.29 -14.70
C THR A 49 2.92 3.65 -14.86
N GLU A 50 3.09 4.49 -13.86
CA GLU A 50 2.60 5.87 -13.83
C GLU A 50 3.74 6.85 -13.61
N THR A 51 3.58 8.08 -14.08
CA THR A 51 4.58 9.14 -13.94
C THR A 51 3.99 10.33 -13.18
N PHE A 52 4.69 10.72 -12.12
CA PHE A 52 4.43 11.88 -11.29
C PHE A 52 5.62 12.84 -11.36
N PHE A 53 5.51 13.99 -10.71
CA PHE A 53 6.60 14.96 -10.60
C PHE A 53 6.88 15.32 -9.16
N VAL A 54 8.17 15.40 -8.82
CA VAL A 54 8.66 16.01 -7.58
C VAL A 54 9.21 17.37 -7.95
N LYS A 55 8.68 18.43 -7.32
CA LYS A 55 9.04 19.81 -7.60
C LYS A 55 9.72 20.43 -6.39
N ASN A 56 10.72 21.26 -6.65
CA ASN A 56 11.29 22.15 -5.65
C ASN A 56 10.60 23.52 -5.72
N THR A 57 9.73 23.83 -4.76
CA THR A 57 9.06 25.14 -4.66
C THR A 57 9.81 26.12 -3.77
N GLY A 58 10.97 25.72 -3.24
CA GLY A 58 11.81 26.52 -2.36
C GLY A 58 12.86 27.33 -3.12
N GLU A 59 13.76 27.95 -2.37
CA GLU A 59 14.80 28.86 -2.89
C GLU A 59 16.22 28.27 -2.82
N MET A 60 16.39 27.08 -2.23
CA MET A 60 17.65 26.32 -2.21
C MET A 60 17.49 24.97 -2.92
N PRO A 61 18.57 24.33 -3.42
CA PRO A 61 18.50 23.00 -4.02
C PRO A 61 17.86 21.97 -3.08
N LEU A 62 16.85 21.27 -3.59
CA LEU A 62 16.19 20.16 -2.93
C LEU A 62 16.95 18.89 -3.27
N LYS A 63 17.36 18.15 -2.25
CA LYS A 63 18.00 16.85 -2.39
C LYS A 63 17.04 15.77 -1.93
N ILE A 64 16.75 14.81 -2.82
CA ILE A 64 16.08 13.56 -2.48
C ILE A 64 17.13 12.64 -1.85
N GLU A 65 16.86 12.18 -0.65
CA GLU A 65 17.78 11.35 0.13
C GLU A 65 17.51 9.86 -0.06
N SER A 66 16.24 9.51 -0.26
CA SER A 66 15.81 8.14 -0.53
C SER A 66 14.40 8.09 -1.08
N VAL A 67 14.15 7.12 -1.96
CA VAL A 67 12.81 6.71 -2.39
C VAL A 67 12.60 5.27 -1.92
N SER A 68 11.46 4.98 -1.28
CA SER A 68 11.13 3.64 -0.82
C SER A 68 9.64 3.36 -0.93
N THR A 69 9.24 2.09 -0.84
CA THR A 69 7.85 1.67 -1.03
C THR A 69 7.37 0.78 0.11
N SER A 70 6.06 0.78 0.36
CA SER A 70 5.43 -0.02 1.42
C SER A 70 5.31 -1.51 1.11
N CYS A 71 5.60 -1.93 -0.13
CA CYS A 71 5.42 -3.30 -0.65
C CYS A 71 6.45 -3.58 -1.75
N GLY A 72 7.02 -4.78 -1.77
CA GLY A 72 7.89 -5.22 -2.88
C GLY A 72 7.19 -5.36 -4.24
N CYS A 73 5.87 -5.29 -4.26
CA CYS A 73 5.04 -5.20 -5.46
C CYS A 73 5.01 -3.79 -6.09
N THR A 74 5.69 -2.81 -5.49
CA THR A 74 5.75 -1.43 -5.97
C THR A 74 7.21 -0.98 -6.03
N GLU A 75 7.60 -0.44 -7.18
CA GLU A 75 8.91 0.15 -7.43
C GLU A 75 8.72 1.64 -7.75
N ALA A 76 9.65 2.48 -7.28
CA ALA A 76 9.61 3.91 -7.51
C ALA A 76 11.01 4.47 -7.70
N GLU A 77 11.18 5.29 -8.72
CA GLU A 77 12.48 5.88 -9.10
C GLU A 77 12.31 7.35 -9.51
N VAL A 78 13.26 8.19 -9.11
CA VAL A 78 13.33 9.59 -9.53
C VAL A 78 14.40 9.76 -10.61
N GLU A 79 14.11 10.56 -11.63
CA GLU A 79 15.05 10.82 -12.74
C GLU A 79 16.29 11.63 -12.27
N SER A 80 16.18 12.35 -11.15
CA SER A 80 17.27 13.10 -10.55
C SER A 80 17.04 13.28 -9.05
N GLU A 81 18.09 13.11 -8.26
CA GLU A 81 18.06 13.29 -6.81
C GLU A 81 18.31 14.75 -6.38
N GLU A 82 18.73 15.64 -7.29
CA GLU A 82 18.99 17.05 -6.98
C GLU A 82 18.15 17.95 -7.89
N ILE A 83 17.30 18.78 -7.27
CA ILE A 83 16.31 19.58 -7.97
C ILE A 83 16.56 21.06 -7.65
N ALA A 84 16.97 21.81 -8.68
CA ALA A 84 17.18 23.24 -8.57
C ALA A 84 15.89 24.00 -8.17
N PRO A 85 15.99 25.16 -7.53
CA PRO A 85 14.83 26.01 -7.20
C PRO A 85 13.89 26.22 -8.40
N GLY A 86 12.59 26.00 -8.20
CA GLY A 86 11.55 26.14 -9.22
C GLY A 86 11.51 25.02 -10.28
N SER A 87 12.49 24.11 -10.29
CA SER A 87 12.53 22.96 -11.21
C SER A 87 11.78 21.74 -10.66
N GLN A 88 11.61 20.73 -11.51
CA GLN A 88 11.00 19.46 -11.15
C GLN A 88 11.73 18.29 -11.81
N THR A 89 11.60 17.11 -11.22
CA THR A 89 12.08 15.83 -11.77
C THR A 89 10.91 14.85 -11.89
N LYS A 90 11.04 13.84 -12.77
CA LYS A 90 10.04 12.78 -12.87
C LYS A 90 10.21 11.78 -11.74
N LEU A 91 9.08 11.32 -11.21
CA LEU A 91 8.95 10.15 -10.34
C LEU A 91 8.18 9.09 -11.13
N THR A 92 8.86 8.00 -11.49
CA THR A 92 8.24 6.86 -12.17
C THR A 92 7.88 5.81 -11.13
N VAL A 93 6.62 5.38 -11.11
CA VAL A 93 6.13 4.39 -10.14
C VAL A 93 5.51 3.22 -10.88
N SER A 94 5.99 2.02 -10.59
CA SER A 94 5.55 0.78 -11.21
C SER A 94 4.93 -0.14 -10.17
N TYR A 95 3.76 -0.71 -10.49
CA TYR A 95 3.06 -1.71 -9.69
C TYR A 95 3.03 -3.04 -10.43
N ASP A 96 3.60 -4.08 -9.81
CA ASP A 96 3.60 -5.45 -10.33
C ASP A 96 2.56 -6.30 -9.57
N PRO A 97 1.40 -6.60 -10.20
CA PRO A 97 0.38 -7.44 -9.58
C PRO A 97 0.80 -8.91 -9.41
N SER A 98 1.83 -9.38 -10.12
CA SER A 98 2.24 -10.79 -10.12
C SER A 98 2.96 -11.22 -8.83
N VAL A 99 3.49 -10.26 -8.06
CA VAL A 99 4.23 -10.51 -6.81
C VAL A 99 3.35 -11.16 -5.72
N HIS A 100 2.03 -10.95 -5.77
CA HIS A 100 1.06 -11.54 -4.85
C HIS A 100 -0.08 -12.22 -5.61
N PRO A 101 0.13 -13.45 -6.12
CA PRO A 101 -0.90 -14.16 -6.86
C PRO A 101 -2.13 -14.42 -5.97
N GLY A 102 -3.32 -14.25 -6.55
CA GLY A 102 -4.60 -14.44 -5.85
C GLY A 102 -5.04 -13.27 -4.96
N LEU A 103 -4.25 -12.20 -4.85
CA LEU A 103 -4.71 -10.96 -4.21
C LEU A 103 -5.92 -10.41 -4.99
N THR A 104 -7.00 -10.08 -4.29
CA THR A 104 -8.21 -9.49 -4.87
C THR A 104 -8.77 -8.40 -3.95
N GLY A 105 -9.61 -7.53 -4.50
CA GLY A 105 -10.25 -6.43 -3.76
C GLY A 105 -9.38 -5.18 -3.63
N ARG A 106 -9.77 -4.27 -2.73
CA ARG A 106 -9.09 -2.97 -2.60
C ARG A 106 -7.68 -3.11 -2.04
N ILE A 107 -6.74 -2.42 -2.68
CA ILE A 107 -5.35 -2.32 -2.25
C ILE A 107 -4.97 -0.87 -1.94
N LYS A 108 -3.98 -0.72 -1.07
CA LYS A 108 -3.30 0.54 -0.79
C LYS A 108 -1.79 0.30 -0.73
N ARG A 109 -1.02 1.15 -1.39
CA ARG A 109 0.45 1.16 -1.42
C ARG A 109 0.93 2.59 -1.22
N ILE A 110 2.09 2.76 -0.61
CA ILE A 110 2.67 4.08 -0.35
C ILE A 110 4.08 4.11 -0.91
N VAL A 111 4.39 5.18 -1.64
CA VAL A 111 5.75 5.58 -1.99
C VAL A 111 6.18 6.68 -1.03
N TYR A 112 7.29 6.48 -0.35
CA TYR A 112 7.90 7.45 0.57
C TYR A 112 9.08 8.13 -0.12
N ILE A 113 9.10 9.46 -0.09
CA ILE A 113 10.20 10.26 -0.64
C ILE A 113 10.77 11.10 0.50
N LYS A 114 12.00 10.78 0.91
CA LYS A 114 12.74 11.58 1.91
C LYS A 114 13.57 12.64 1.24
N SER A 115 13.65 13.82 1.85
CA SER A 115 14.38 14.97 1.33
C SER A 115 14.95 15.85 2.42
N ASN A 116 15.81 16.79 2.01
CA ASN A 116 16.34 17.82 2.89
C ASN A 116 15.39 19.03 3.12
N ASP A 117 14.09 18.93 2.82
CA ASP A 117 13.10 19.95 3.20
C ASP A 117 12.88 19.92 4.73
N PRO A 118 13.28 20.98 5.47
CA PRO A 118 13.17 20.99 6.93
C PRO A 118 11.73 21.03 7.47
N LEU A 119 10.73 21.26 6.62
CA LEU A 119 9.32 21.22 7.03
C LEU A 119 8.62 19.92 6.65
N ASN A 120 9.08 19.26 5.58
CA ASN A 120 8.51 18.02 5.05
C ASN A 120 9.65 17.08 4.67
N GLU A 121 10.36 16.57 5.69
CA GLU A 121 11.51 15.68 5.49
C GLU A 121 11.12 14.39 4.77
N GLU A 122 9.86 13.97 4.87
CA GLU A 122 9.28 12.86 4.12
C GLU A 122 7.89 13.23 3.61
N VAL A 123 7.63 12.95 2.33
CA VAL A 123 6.31 13.05 1.70
C VAL A 123 5.88 11.69 1.18
N GLU A 124 4.57 11.50 1.07
CA GLU A 124 3.95 10.24 0.66
C GLU A 124 3.14 10.42 -0.61
N LEU A 125 3.27 9.45 -1.53
CA LEU A 125 2.31 9.24 -2.61
C LEU A 125 1.55 7.94 -2.35
N GLU A 126 0.24 8.05 -2.13
CA GLU A 126 -0.65 6.93 -1.94
C GLU A 126 -1.16 6.38 -3.28
N LEU A 127 -0.92 5.10 -3.56
CA LEU A 127 -1.57 4.39 -4.64
C LEU A 127 -2.71 3.53 -4.09
N THR A 128 -3.88 3.65 -4.70
CA THR A 128 -5.02 2.78 -4.44
C THR A 128 -5.43 2.05 -5.71
N GLY A 129 -6.24 1.01 -5.57
CA GLY A 129 -6.80 0.29 -6.71
C GLY A 129 -7.71 -0.83 -6.26
N ASN A 130 -8.38 -1.46 -7.22
CA ASN A 130 -9.22 -2.63 -7.03
C ASN A 130 -8.65 -3.80 -7.84
N MET A 131 -8.13 -4.81 -7.15
CA MET A 131 -7.53 -5.98 -7.74
C MET A 131 -8.62 -6.97 -8.17
N LEU A 132 -8.76 -7.20 -9.47
CA LEU A 132 -9.72 -8.16 -10.01
C LEU A 132 -9.22 -9.60 -9.82
N PRO A 133 -10.12 -10.59 -9.70
CA PRO A 133 -9.74 -11.99 -9.77
C PRO A 133 -9.03 -12.27 -11.11
N SER A 134 -7.99 -13.10 -11.07
CA SER A 134 -7.33 -13.55 -12.29
C SER A 134 -8.26 -14.43 -13.09
N SER A 135 -8.18 -14.34 -14.42
CA SER A 135 -8.99 -15.17 -15.32
C SER A 135 -8.58 -16.65 -15.32
N THR A 136 -7.46 -16.98 -14.66
CA THR A 136 -6.83 -18.31 -14.67
C THR A 136 -7.15 -19.15 -13.42
N GLY A 137 -7.97 -18.65 -12.50
CA GLY A 137 -8.22 -19.27 -11.18
C GLY A 137 -9.65 -19.74 -10.91
N GLU A 138 -10.51 -19.86 -11.92
CA GLU A 138 -11.88 -20.37 -11.76
C GLU A 138 -11.93 -21.85 -12.14
N ASN A 139 -11.26 -22.70 -11.34
CA ASN A 139 -11.35 -24.16 -11.41
C ASN A 139 -10.98 -24.83 -10.07
N ASP A 140 -11.29 -24.20 -8.92
CA ASP A 140 -11.17 -24.86 -7.61
C ASP A 140 -12.35 -24.46 -6.70
N SER A 141 -13.58 -24.69 -7.18
CA SER A 141 -14.76 -24.88 -6.31
C SER A 141 -15.95 -25.50 -7.08
N GLU A 142 -15.70 -26.58 -7.81
CA GLU A 142 -16.71 -27.64 -7.93
C GLU A 142 -16.28 -28.76 -6.98
N GLU A 143 -16.84 -28.79 -5.77
CA GLU A 143 -17.00 -30.06 -5.05
C GLU A 143 -17.92 -30.93 -5.91
N LYS A 144 -17.34 -31.63 -6.87
CA LYS A 144 -17.99 -32.71 -7.56
C LYS A 144 -18.04 -33.88 -6.57
N GLU A 145 -19.21 -34.11 -5.99
CA GLU A 145 -19.51 -35.39 -5.34
C GLU A 145 -19.44 -36.49 -6.42
N GLU A 146 -18.22 -36.97 -6.70
CA GLU A 146 -18.03 -38.23 -7.39
C GLU A 146 -18.24 -39.34 -6.36
N GLY A 147 -19.46 -39.88 -6.35
CA GLY A 147 -19.73 -41.15 -5.72
C GLY A 147 -18.77 -42.22 -6.26
N PRO A 148 -18.28 -43.13 -5.41
CA PRO A 148 -17.25 -44.07 -5.83
C PRO A 148 -17.81 -44.99 -6.93
N GLU A 149 -17.23 -44.89 -8.13
CA GLU A 149 -17.41 -45.86 -9.20
C GLU A 149 -16.68 -47.15 -8.85
N ASP A 150 -17.41 -48.23 -9.06
CA ASP A 150 -17.09 -49.62 -8.76
C ASP A 150 -15.85 -50.07 -9.56
N HIS A 151 -14.74 -50.34 -8.88
CA HIS A 151 -13.64 -51.10 -9.46
C HIS A 151 -13.11 -52.13 -8.45
N ASP A 152 -13.84 -53.24 -8.43
CA ASP A 152 -13.44 -54.55 -7.95
C ASP A 152 -12.20 -55.02 -8.72
N GLU A 153 -11.10 -55.26 -8.00
CA GLU A 153 -10.29 -56.49 -8.00
C GLU A 153 -8.87 -56.20 -7.48
N GLU A 154 -8.37 -57.12 -6.64
CA GLU A 154 -6.98 -57.25 -6.20
C GLU A 154 -6.54 -56.57 -4.88
N TYR A 155 -7.29 -56.75 -3.80
CA TYR A 155 -6.70 -56.77 -2.44
C TYR A 155 -7.30 -57.88 -1.56
N GLU A 156 -7.42 -59.10 -2.12
CA GLU A 156 -7.66 -60.32 -1.34
C GLU A 156 -6.33 -60.83 -0.79
N GLY A 157 -5.97 -60.38 0.41
CA GLY A 157 -5.04 -61.13 1.25
C GLY A 157 -4.12 -60.31 2.13
N LEU A 158 -4.64 -59.55 3.09
CA LEU A 158 -3.82 -59.11 4.24
C LEU A 158 -4.58 -58.57 5.46
N LEU A 159 -5.84 -58.98 5.70
CA LEU A 159 -6.55 -58.60 6.93
C LEU A 159 -7.41 -59.76 7.47
N LYS A 160 -6.75 -60.83 7.95
CA LYS A 160 -7.43 -61.93 8.66
C LYS A 160 -7.39 -61.86 10.19
N ASP A 161 -6.76 -60.86 10.80
CA ASP A 161 -6.51 -60.90 12.26
C ASP A 161 -7.00 -59.66 13.04
N PHE A 162 -8.09 -58.99 12.65
CA PHE A 162 -8.68 -57.94 13.49
C PHE A 162 -10.21 -58.03 13.54
N GLU A 163 -10.72 -58.86 14.45
CA GLU A 163 -12.11 -58.80 14.93
C GLU A 163 -12.27 -57.63 15.90
N ILE A 164 -12.50 -56.41 15.40
CA ILE A 164 -13.18 -55.35 16.17
C ILE A 164 -14.14 -54.60 15.25
N SER A 165 -15.43 -54.63 15.60
CA SER A 165 -16.51 -53.98 14.84
C SER A 165 -16.42 -52.44 14.92
N PRO A 166 -16.47 -51.70 13.79
CA PRO A 166 -16.32 -50.24 13.74
C PRO A 166 -17.42 -49.32 14.34
N PRO A 167 -18.60 -49.75 14.88
CA PRO A 167 -19.57 -48.79 15.41
C PRO A 167 -19.27 -48.25 16.83
N ALA A 168 -18.36 -48.85 17.59
CA ALA A 168 -18.19 -48.52 19.01
C ALA A 168 -17.16 -47.41 19.31
N LEU A 169 -16.40 -46.95 18.31
CA LEU A 169 -15.37 -45.93 18.53
C LEU A 169 -15.91 -44.50 18.58
N TYR A 170 -17.10 -44.26 17.99
CA TYR A 170 -17.67 -42.92 17.85
C TYR A 170 -18.34 -42.39 19.13
N GLU A 171 -18.74 -43.26 20.06
CA GLU A 171 -19.40 -42.84 21.31
C GLU A 171 -18.42 -42.56 22.47
N LYS A 172 -17.16 -43.04 22.42
CA LYS A 172 -16.19 -42.79 23.51
C LYS A 172 -15.48 -41.44 23.45
N ILE A 173 -15.48 -40.75 22.31
CA ILE A 173 -14.83 -39.43 22.17
C ILE A 173 -15.70 -38.31 22.78
N LYS A 174 -17.00 -38.52 22.97
CA LYS A 174 -17.91 -37.55 23.63
C LYS A 174 -17.67 -37.41 25.14
N GLU A 175 -16.98 -38.34 25.79
CA GLU A 175 -16.78 -38.34 27.26
C GLU A 175 -15.41 -37.81 27.74
N GLY A 176 -14.62 -37.19 26.86
CA GLY A 176 -13.49 -36.35 27.29
C GLY A 176 -12.32 -37.09 27.95
N GLU A 177 -11.96 -38.28 27.47
CA GLU A 177 -10.75 -38.96 27.90
C GLU A 177 -9.53 -38.59 27.03
N ASN A 178 -8.46 -38.16 27.69
CA ASN A 178 -7.23 -37.63 27.09
C ASN A 178 -6.27 -38.79 26.75
N PHE A 179 -6.01 -39.03 25.46
CA PHE A 179 -5.11 -40.11 25.03
C PHE A 179 -3.66 -39.64 25.03
N LYS A 180 -2.84 -40.34 25.81
CA LYS A 180 -1.40 -40.11 25.95
C LYS A 180 -0.67 -40.66 24.72
N LEU A 181 0.02 -39.79 24.00
CA LEU A 181 0.95 -40.20 22.93
C LEU A 181 2.12 -40.98 23.55
N LEU A 182 2.43 -42.14 22.99
CA LEU A 182 3.65 -42.87 23.29
C LEU A 182 4.79 -42.29 22.44
N ASP A 183 5.97 -42.16 23.05
CA ASP A 183 7.20 -41.54 22.50
C ASP A 183 7.73 -42.21 21.22
#